data_AF-A0A7C6P313-F1
#
_entry.id   AF-A0A7C6P313-F1
#
_cell.length_a   1.000
_cell.length_b   1.000
_cell.length_c   1.000
_cell.angle_alpha   90.00
_cell.angle_beta   90.00
_cell.angle_gamma   90.00
#
_symmetry.space_group_name_H-M   'P 1'
#
loop_
_entity.id
_entity.type
_entity.pdbx_description
1 polymer ?
#
loop_
_entity_poly.entity_id
_entity_poly.type
_entity_poly.pdbx_seq_one_letter_code
_entity_poly.pdbx_strand_id
1 'polypeptide(L)' 'MNIPKTLPGIRKRDVDAMVDRAYREANPTYPVPRLMSKQELKKIYHLIMEEEQ' A
#
# COMPACT_ATOMS: atom_id res chain seq x y z
N MET A 1 19.41 -10.29 3.17
CA MET A 1 18.95 -9.51 2.00
C MET A 1 18.85 -8.05 2.44
N ASN A 2 19.52 -7.12 1.76
CA ASN A 2 19.52 -5.67 2.08
C ASN A 2 18.25 -4.93 1.61
N ILE A 3 17.08 -5.57 1.74
CA ILE A 3 15.82 -4.95 1.32
C ILE A 3 15.20 -4.26 2.55
N PRO A 4 14.94 -2.94 2.49
CA PRO A 4 14.32 -2.23 3.60
C PRO A 4 12.89 -2.73 3.84
N LYS A 5 12.47 -2.74 5.11
CA LYS A 5 11.13 -3.19 5.51
C LYS A 5 10.07 -2.09 5.37
N THR A 6 10.52 -0.84 5.38
CA THR A 6 9.71 0.37 5.29
C THR A 6 10.15 1.19 4.08
N LEU A 7 9.29 2.09 3.64
CA LEU A 7 9.54 2.97 2.51
C LEU A 7 9.61 4.43 3.00
N PRO A 8 10.80 5.07 2.91
CA PRO A 8 10.92 6.49 3.22
C PRO A 8 10.09 7.31 2.23
N GLY A 9 9.41 8.35 2.73
CA GLY A 9 8.67 9.31 1.89
C GLY A 9 7.19 9.03 1.66
N ILE A 10 6.63 7.94 2.20
CA ILE A 10 5.17 7.79 2.28
C ILE A 10 4.64 8.79 3.32
N ARG A 11 3.88 9.79 2.87
CA ARG A 11 3.26 10.78 3.76
C ARG A 11 1.83 10.38 4.07
N LYS A 12 1.42 10.48 5.34
CA LYS A 12 0.07 10.13 5.81
C LYS A 12 -1.05 10.81 4.99
N ARG A 13 -0.84 12.05 4.54
CA ARG A 13 -1.79 12.83 3.72
C ARG A 13 -2.00 12.26 2.31
N ASP A 14 -1.03 11.53 1.78
CA ASP A 14 -1.06 11.00 0.41
C ASP A 14 -1.66 9.59 0.35
N VAL A 15 -1.79 8.90 1.51
CA VAL A 15 -2.22 7.50 1.62
C VAL A 15 -3.58 7.26 0.98
N ASP A 16 -4.57 8.14 1.19
CA ASP A 16 -5.92 7.94 0.64
C ASP A 16 -5.92 7.95 -0.90
N ALA A 17 -5.18 8.89 -1.50
CA ALA A 17 -5.03 8.96 -2.96
C ALA A 17 -4.26 7.75 -3.51
N MET A 18 -3.24 7.26 -2.79
CA MET A 18 -2.49 6.07 -3.16
C MET A 18 -3.36 4.81 -3.11
N VAL A 19 -4.19 4.65 -2.06
CA VAL A 19 -5.14 3.54 -1.93
C VAL A 19 -6.14 3.52 -3.07
N ASP A 20 -6.69 4.69 -3.45
CA ASP A 20 -7.64 4.76 -4.57
C ASP A 20 -7.02 4.36 -5.90
N ARG A 21 -5.78 4.80 -6.15
CA ARG A 21 -5.02 4.41 -7.35
C ARG A 21 -4.73 2.91 -7.34
N ALA A 22 -4.20 2.38 -6.23
CA ALA A 22 -3.90 0.97 -6.08
C ALA A 22 -5.14 0.08 -6.24
N TYR A 23 -6.28 0.50 -5.68
CA TYR A 23 -7.54 -0.24 -5.82
C TYR A 23 -8.07 -0.25 -7.25
N ARG A 24 -7.88 0.84 -8.00
CA ARG A 24 -8.25 0.92 -9.42
C ARG A 24 -7.32 0.10 -10.32
N GLU A 25 -6.03 0.07 -9.98
CA GLU A 25 -5.01 -0.71 -10.68
C GLU A 25 -5.02 -2.20 -10.31
N ALA A 26 -5.66 -2.56 -9.19
CA ALA A 26 -5.94 -3.94 -8.83
C ALA A 26 -6.90 -4.56 -9.88
N ASN A 27 -6.33 -5.15 -10.93
CA ASN A 27 -7.07 -5.73 -12.06
C ASN A 27 -6.34 -6.96 -12.64
N PRO A 28 -7.01 -7.80 -13.44
CA PRO A 28 -7.06 -9.26 -13.30
C PRO A 28 -6.02 -9.98 -14.15
N THR A 29 -4.92 -9.32 -14.51
CA THR A 29 -3.93 -9.84 -15.46
C THR A 29 -3.20 -11.09 -14.94
N TYR A 30 -3.37 -11.40 -13.65
CA TYR A 30 -3.05 -12.69 -13.05
C TYR A 30 -4.10 -13.07 -12.00
N PRO A 31 -4.39 -14.38 -11.83
CA PRO A 31 -5.34 -14.83 -10.83
C PRO A 31 -4.78 -14.53 -9.44
N VAL A 32 -5.33 -13.51 -8.78
CA VAL A 32 -5.07 -13.24 -7.37
C VAL A 32 -6.14 -14.00 -6.56
N PRO A 33 -5.76 -14.84 -5.59
CA PRO A 33 -6.72 -15.62 -4.80
C PRO A 33 -7.73 -14.75 -4.02
N ARG A 34 -7.35 -13.50 -3.73
CA ARG A 34 -8.15 -12.56 -2.94
C ARG A 34 -7.89 -11.12 -3.35
N LEU A 35 -8.95 -10.43 -3.82
CA LEU A 35 -8.90 -8.98 -3.98
C LEU A 35 -9.03 -8.31 -2.61
N MET A 36 -8.11 -7.40 -2.31
CA MET A 36 -8.14 -6.64 -1.06
C MET A 36 -9.09 -5.45 -1.16
N SER A 37 -9.75 -5.14 -0.06
CA SER A 37 -10.51 -3.90 0.09
C SER A 37 -9.60 -2.67 0.20
N LYS A 38 -10.13 -1.48 -0.08
CA LYS A 38 -9.42 -0.21 0.16
C LYS A 38 -8.91 -0.08 1.60
N GLN A 39 -9.68 -0.55 2.58
CA GLN A 39 -9.28 -0.53 3.99
C GLN A 39 -8.08 -1.45 4.26
N GLU A 40 -8.03 -2.63 3.64
CA GLU A 40 -6.87 -3.53 3.75
C GLU A 40 -5.62 -2.92 3.08
N LEU A 41 -5.77 -2.31 1.90
CA LEU A 41 -4.66 -1.59 1.24
C LEU A 41 -4.15 -0.43 2.11
N LYS A 42 -5.05 0.32 2.75
CA LYS A 42 -4.67 1.41 3.67
C LYS A 42 -3.86 0.92 4.85
N LYS A 43 -4.21 -0.24 5.43
CA LYS A 43 -3.41 -0.86 6.50
C LYS A 43 -2.01 -1.23 6.04
N ILE A 44 -1.86 -1.73 4.80
CA ILE A 44 -0.55 -2.04 4.23
C ILE A 44 0.30 -0.78 4.10
N TYR A 45 -0.24 0.31 3.56
CA TYR A 45 0.49 1.57 3.47
C TYR A 45 0.98 2.07 4.83
N HIS A 46 0.16 1.95 5.88
CA HIS A 46 0.59 2.31 7.23
C HIS A 46 1.66 1.36 7.79
N LEU A 47 1.62 0.07 7.44
CA LEU A 47 2.61 -0.91 7.90
C LEU A 47 4.00 -0.70 7.28
N ILE A 48 4.05 -0.27 6.01
CA ILE A 48 5.31 -0.04 5.29
C ILE A 48 5.77 1.43 5.36
N MET A 49 4.94 2.32 5.91
CA MET A 49 5.34 3.71 6.15
C MET A 49 6.45 3.71 7.21
N GLU A 50 7.51 4.45 6.95
CA GLU A 50 8.55 4.67 7.95
C GLU A 50 7.97 5.47 9.13
N GLU A 51 8.19 4.98 10.36
CA GLU A 51 7.92 5.78 11.55
C GLU A 51 9.04 6.83 11.65
N GLU A 52 8.69 8.10 11.73
CA GLU A 52 9.65 9.16 12.06
C GLU A 52 10.22 8.84 13.46
N GLN A 53 11.44 8.28 13.49
CA GLN A 53 12.21 8.08 14.72
C GLN A 53 12.93 9.36 15.14
#